data_AF-T1AKH5-F1
#
_entry.id   AF-T1AKH5-F1
#
_cell.length_a   1.000
_cell.length_b   1.000
_cell.length_c   1.000
_cell.angle_alpha   90.00
_cell.angle_beta   90.00
_cell.angle_gamma   90.00
#
_symmetry.space_group_name_H-M   'P 1'
#
loop_
_entity.id
_entity.type
_entity.pdbx_description
1 polymer ?
#
loop_
_entity_poly.entity_id
_entity_poly.type
_entity_poly.pdbx_seq_one_letter_code
_entity_poly.pdbx_strand_id
1 'polypeptide(L)'
;SGWRTQIEGALDRLAGVEPRLHALAQGGTAVGTGINAHPKFGGSFCEALAELTGIAFRPARNYFEALSCQDTAVELSGQLKVLAVSLMKIANDLRWMNSGPLAGLGEIALPALQPGSSIMPGKVNPVIPEATAMVCAQVIGHDATIAIAGQSGSFQLNVMLPVIAYNLLESARLLANVARLL
;
A
#
# COMPACT_ATOMS: atom_id res chain seq x y z
N SER A 1 -23.34 4.92 2.39
CA SER A 1 -22.87 4.26 3.63
C SER A 1 -21.89 3.14 3.33
N GLY A 2 -22.21 2.17 2.45
CA GLY A 2 -21.32 1.04 2.13
C GLY A 2 -19.89 1.43 1.72
N TRP A 3 -19.72 2.35 0.76
CA TRP A 3 -18.38 2.81 0.34
C TRP A 3 -17.58 3.41 1.49
N ARG A 4 -18.22 4.21 2.35
CA ARG A 4 -17.57 4.81 3.54
C ARG A 4 -17.04 3.71 4.47
N THR A 5 -17.87 2.72 4.79
CA THR A 5 -17.48 1.62 5.68
C THR A 5 -16.35 0.76 5.09
N GLN A 6 -16.27 0.62 3.76
CA GLN A 6 -15.12 -0.05 3.13
C GLN A 6 -13.81 0.72 3.38
N ILE A 7 -13.84 2.06 3.31
CA ILE A 7 -12.66 2.91 3.57
C ILE A 7 -12.30 2.91 5.06
N GLU A 8 -13.27 3.06 5.96
CA GLU A 8 -13.06 2.98 7.41
C GLU A 8 -12.38 1.66 7.79
N GLY A 9 -12.90 0.53 7.31
CA GLY A 9 -12.27 -0.76 7.55
C GLY A 9 -10.88 -0.91 6.92
N ALA A 10 -10.57 -0.21 5.81
CA ALA A 10 -9.22 -0.21 5.24
C ALA A 10 -8.24 0.58 6.12
N LEU A 11 -8.68 1.71 6.69
CA LEU A 11 -7.89 2.49 7.65
C LEU A 11 -7.58 1.65 8.90
N ASP A 12 -8.57 0.95 9.45
CA ASP A 12 -8.37 0.08 10.63
C ASP A 12 -7.33 -1.01 10.36
N ARG A 13 -7.37 -1.62 9.16
CA ARG A 13 -6.39 -2.64 8.76
C ARG A 13 -4.97 -2.08 8.66
N LEU A 14 -4.81 -0.90 8.06
CA LEU A 14 -3.50 -0.25 7.92
C LEU A 14 -2.94 0.15 9.28
N ALA A 15 -3.75 0.79 10.13
CA ALA A 15 -3.38 1.13 11.50
C ALA A 15 -3.00 -0.12 12.31
N GLY A 16 -3.68 -1.24 12.08
CA GLY A 16 -3.38 -2.51 12.72
C GLY A 16 -1.99 -3.08 12.39
N VAL A 17 -1.37 -2.70 11.27
CA VAL A 17 -0.05 -3.16 10.83
C VAL A 17 1.09 -2.27 11.37
N GLU A 18 0.83 -0.99 11.66
CA GLU A 18 1.85 -0.03 12.11
C GLU A 18 2.75 -0.54 13.25
N PRO A 19 2.22 -1.15 14.34
CA PRO A 19 3.09 -1.61 15.43
C PRO A 19 4.08 -2.71 15.03
N ARG A 20 3.82 -3.43 13.93
CA ARG A 20 4.73 -4.44 13.36
C ARG A 20 5.75 -3.78 12.44
N LEU A 21 5.35 -2.81 11.63
CA LEU A 21 6.27 -2.01 10.80
C LEU A 21 7.29 -1.22 11.63
N HIS A 22 6.92 -0.77 12.83
CA HIS A 22 7.81 -0.04 13.72
C HIS A 22 8.87 -0.92 14.40
N ALA A 23 8.87 -2.24 14.17
CA ALA A 23 9.86 -3.15 14.70
C ALA A 23 11.09 -3.21 13.77
N LEU A 24 12.25 -2.80 14.25
CA LEU A 24 13.45 -2.62 13.41
C LEU A 24 14.49 -3.73 13.62
N ALA A 25 15.10 -4.18 12.52
CA ALA A 25 16.19 -5.16 12.53
C ALA A 25 17.54 -4.60 13.01
N GLN A 26 17.63 -3.28 13.23
CA GLN A 26 18.87 -2.60 13.59
C GLN A 26 19.39 -3.11 14.94
N GLY A 27 20.62 -3.62 14.94
CA GLY A 27 21.22 -4.35 16.08
C GLY A 27 21.40 -5.84 15.82
N GLY A 28 20.74 -6.43 14.82
CA GLY A 28 20.96 -7.82 14.40
C GLY A 28 22.27 -8.07 13.64
N THR A 29 22.88 -7.01 13.12
CA THR A 29 24.10 -7.03 12.29
C THR A 29 24.00 -7.98 11.09
N ALA A 30 25.00 -8.84 10.84
CA ALA A 30 25.10 -9.58 9.59
C ALA A 30 24.04 -10.69 9.43
N VAL A 31 23.70 -11.37 10.52
CA VAL A 31 22.88 -12.60 10.48
C VAL A 31 21.88 -12.71 11.64
N GLY A 32 21.72 -11.66 12.45
CA GLY A 32 20.78 -11.63 13.57
C GLY A 32 21.40 -11.88 14.95
N THR A 33 22.69 -12.19 15.03
CA THR A 33 23.39 -12.47 16.31
C THR A 33 23.74 -11.21 17.09
N GLY A 34 23.78 -10.04 16.43
CA GLY A 34 24.28 -8.82 17.03
C GLY A 34 25.80 -8.79 17.22
N ILE A 35 26.53 -9.69 16.56
CA ILE A 35 28.01 -9.66 16.58
C ILE A 35 28.49 -8.29 16.10
N ASN A 36 29.49 -7.74 16.79
CA ASN A 36 30.05 -6.41 16.56
C ASN A 36 29.10 -5.22 16.84
N ALA A 37 27.93 -5.44 17.46
CA ALA A 37 27.10 -4.37 18.00
C ALA A 37 27.22 -4.29 19.53
N HIS A 38 27.24 -3.07 20.06
CA HIS A 38 27.10 -2.87 21.51
C HIS A 38 25.71 -3.38 21.96
N PRO A 39 25.55 -4.05 23.11
CA PRO A 39 24.27 -4.64 23.52
C PRO A 39 23.09 -3.66 23.59
N LYS A 40 23.36 -2.37 23.83
CA LYS A 40 22.34 -1.30 23.86
C LYS A 40 22.02 -0.68 22.50
N PHE A 41 22.79 -1.00 21.45
CA PHE A 41 22.73 -0.29 20.17
C PHE A 41 21.34 -0.29 19.52
N GLY A 42 20.68 -1.45 19.41
CA GLY A 42 19.35 -1.53 18.78
C GLY A 42 18.29 -0.71 19.52
N GLY A 43 18.31 -0.72 20.86
CA GLY A 43 17.43 0.09 21.70
C GLY A 43 17.68 1.59 21.52
N SER A 44 18.93 2.02 21.71
CA SER A 44 19.30 3.44 21.57
C SER A 44 19.09 3.97 20.15
N PHE A 45 19.25 3.13 19.12
CA PHE A 45 18.92 3.50 17.74
C PHE A 45 17.42 3.79 17.58
N CYS A 46 16.57 2.93 18.12
CA CYS A 46 15.11 3.13 18.05
C CYS A 46 14.68 4.38 18.83
N GLU A 47 15.26 4.64 20.00
CA GLU A 47 15.01 5.85 20.79
C GLU A 47 15.38 7.12 20.02
N ALA A 48 16.59 7.17 19.47
CA ALA A 48 17.05 8.32 18.69
C ALA A 48 16.18 8.52 17.43
N LEU A 49 15.79 7.44 16.74
CA LEU A 49 14.93 7.55 15.57
C LEU A 49 13.50 7.99 15.93
N ALA A 50 12.99 7.55 17.09
CA ALA A 50 11.70 7.97 17.60
C ALA A 50 11.69 9.46 17.94
N GLU A 51 12.76 9.99 18.55
CA GLU A 51 12.93 11.42 18.82
C GLU A 51 12.94 12.26 17.53
N LEU A 52 13.59 11.76 16.48
CA LEU A 52 13.71 12.46 15.19
C LEU A 52 12.41 12.49 14.37
N THR A 53 11.62 11.43 14.44
CA THR A 53 10.45 11.22 13.54
C THR A 53 9.12 11.40 14.24
N GLY A 54 9.08 11.34 15.57
CA GLY A 54 7.84 11.25 16.36
C GLY A 54 7.15 9.89 16.28
N ILE A 55 7.77 8.89 15.65
CA ILE A 55 7.21 7.54 15.49
C ILE A 55 7.79 6.61 16.55
N ALA A 56 6.93 5.86 17.24
CA ALA A 56 7.34 4.92 18.28
C ALA A 56 7.97 3.64 17.70
N PHE A 57 9.26 3.71 17.36
CA PHE A 57 10.05 2.55 16.94
C PHE A 57 10.48 1.66 18.10
N ARG A 58 10.68 0.38 17.82
CA ARG A 58 11.18 -0.60 18.77
C ARG A 58 12.11 -1.61 18.11
N PRO A 59 13.04 -2.23 18.84
CA PRO A 59 13.80 -3.35 18.30
C PRO A 59 12.88 -4.52 17.90
N ALA A 60 13.27 -5.24 16.85
CA ALA A 60 12.63 -6.50 16.51
C ALA A 60 12.69 -7.49 17.68
N ARG A 61 11.62 -8.27 17.87
CA ARG A 61 11.58 -9.30 18.93
C ARG A 61 12.61 -10.40 18.67
N ASN A 62 12.92 -10.64 17.40
CA ASN A 62 13.89 -11.62 16.94
C ASN A 62 14.57 -11.08 15.68
N TYR A 63 15.89 -10.84 15.74
CA TYR A 63 16.61 -10.31 14.59
C TYR A 63 16.85 -11.33 13.46
N PHE A 64 16.82 -12.62 13.75
CA PHE A 64 16.93 -13.65 12.72
C PHE A 64 15.71 -13.57 11.80
N GLU A 65 14.51 -13.55 12.38
CA GLU A 65 13.26 -13.40 11.63
C GLU A 65 13.23 -12.09 10.84
N ALA A 66 13.61 -10.96 11.46
CA ALA A 66 13.58 -9.65 10.81
C ALA A 66 14.57 -9.52 9.62
N LEU A 67 15.60 -10.36 9.55
CA LEU A 67 16.57 -10.39 8.44
C LEU A 67 16.24 -11.47 7.40
N SER A 68 15.80 -12.65 7.85
CA SER A 68 15.54 -13.80 6.97
C SER A 68 14.19 -13.74 6.27
N CYS A 69 13.21 -13.07 6.88
CA CYS A 69 11.82 -13.01 6.43
C CYS A 69 11.39 -11.56 6.24
N GLN A 70 10.34 -11.34 5.44
CA GLN A 70 9.76 -10.01 5.19
C GLN A 70 8.25 -10.03 5.36
N ASP A 71 7.77 -10.79 6.35
CA ASP A 71 6.35 -11.10 6.55
C ASP A 71 5.52 -9.85 6.84
N THR A 72 6.07 -8.90 7.60
CA THR A 72 5.41 -7.60 7.87
C THR A 72 5.21 -6.79 6.58
N ALA A 73 6.18 -6.84 5.65
CA ALA A 73 6.06 -6.19 4.35
C ALA A 73 5.02 -6.89 3.45
N VAL A 74 4.97 -8.23 3.47
CA VAL A 74 3.92 -9.01 2.78
C VAL A 74 2.54 -8.72 3.37
N GLU A 75 2.43 -8.60 4.69
CA GLU A 75 1.18 -8.24 5.37
C GLU A 75 0.70 -6.85 4.96
N LEU A 76 1.59 -5.84 4.99
CA LEU A 76 1.26 -4.48 4.57
C LEU A 76 0.79 -4.46 3.11
N SER A 77 1.50 -5.16 2.22
CA SER A 77 1.10 -5.32 0.82
C SER A 77 -0.32 -5.87 0.69
N GLY A 78 -0.64 -6.91 1.47
CA GLY A 78 -1.97 -7.49 1.52
C GLY A 78 -3.05 -6.47 1.94
N GLN A 79 -2.76 -5.59 2.90
CA GLN A 79 -3.70 -4.54 3.30
C GLN A 79 -3.85 -3.46 2.21
N LEU A 80 -2.78 -3.07 1.54
CA LEU A 80 -2.84 -2.16 0.39
C LEU A 80 -3.65 -2.76 -0.77
N LYS A 81 -3.52 -4.07 -1.02
CA LYS A 81 -4.37 -4.79 -1.97
C LYS A 81 -5.85 -4.74 -1.57
N VAL A 82 -6.18 -4.94 -0.28
CA VAL A 82 -7.58 -4.85 0.20
C VAL A 82 -8.15 -3.46 -0.06
N LEU A 83 -7.36 -2.40 0.18
CA LEU A 83 -7.75 -1.03 -0.16
C LEU A 83 -7.95 -0.86 -1.67
N ALA A 84 -7.02 -1.38 -2.50
CA ALA A 84 -7.13 -1.34 -3.96
C ALA A 84 -8.40 -2.03 -4.48
N VAL A 85 -8.74 -3.21 -3.94
CA VAL A 85 -9.99 -3.92 -4.29
C VAL A 85 -11.22 -3.08 -3.93
N SER A 86 -11.20 -2.41 -2.76
CA SER A 86 -12.30 -1.54 -2.32
C SER A 86 -12.45 -0.32 -3.21
N LEU A 87 -11.35 0.37 -3.53
CA LEU A 87 -11.33 1.54 -4.42
C LEU A 87 -11.74 1.17 -5.85
N MET A 88 -11.27 0.04 -6.38
CA MET A 88 -11.69 -0.48 -7.68
C MET A 88 -13.21 -0.67 -7.74
N LYS A 89 -13.80 -1.25 -6.70
CA LYS A 89 -15.25 -1.44 -6.61
C LYS A 89 -15.98 -0.08 -6.65
N ILE A 90 -15.57 0.86 -5.80
CA ILE A 90 -16.16 2.21 -5.74
C ILE A 90 -16.03 2.91 -7.10
N ALA A 91 -14.85 2.89 -7.71
CA ALA A 91 -14.60 3.48 -9.02
C ALA A 91 -15.50 2.86 -10.10
N ASN A 92 -15.69 1.53 -10.08
CA ASN A 92 -16.59 0.87 -11.03
C ASN A 92 -18.05 1.25 -10.82
N ASP A 93 -18.53 1.34 -9.57
CA ASP A 93 -19.89 1.82 -9.30
C ASP A 93 -20.08 3.23 -9.87
N LEU A 94 -19.14 4.16 -9.60
CA LEU A 94 -19.22 5.53 -10.12
C LEU A 94 -19.25 5.58 -11.66
N ARG A 95 -18.46 4.74 -12.33
CA ARG A 95 -18.45 4.63 -13.80
C ARG A 95 -19.79 4.16 -14.35
N TRP A 96 -20.39 3.15 -13.72
CA TRP A 96 -21.68 2.61 -14.12
C TRP A 96 -22.82 3.58 -13.84
N MET A 97 -22.86 4.17 -12.64
CA MET A 97 -23.88 5.16 -12.26
C MET A 97 -23.82 6.42 -13.16
N ASN A 98 -22.63 6.80 -13.64
CA ASN A 98 -22.44 7.90 -14.59
C ASN A 98 -22.56 7.47 -16.08
N SER A 99 -22.84 6.21 -16.38
CA SER A 99 -22.95 5.76 -17.78
C SER A 99 -24.15 6.44 -18.48
N GLY A 100 -23.96 6.92 -19.70
CA GLY A 100 -24.96 7.73 -20.40
C GLY A 100 -24.35 8.58 -21.54
N PRO A 101 -25.04 9.63 -22.02
CA PRO A 101 -26.29 10.20 -21.50
C PRO A 101 -27.58 9.58 -22.05
N LEU A 102 -27.53 8.88 -23.20
CA LEU A 102 -28.74 8.35 -23.85
C LEU A 102 -28.97 6.85 -23.64
N ALA A 103 -27.89 6.08 -23.42
CA ALA A 103 -27.93 4.61 -23.38
C ALA A 103 -27.11 4.05 -22.20
N GLY A 104 -27.37 4.56 -21.00
CA GLY A 104 -26.74 4.10 -19.75
C GLY A 104 -27.69 4.27 -18.56
N LEU A 105 -27.16 4.18 -17.34
CA LEU A 105 -27.94 4.33 -16.12
C LEU A 105 -28.27 5.80 -15.78
N GLY A 106 -27.29 6.70 -15.92
CA GLY A 106 -27.46 8.13 -15.70
C GLY A 106 -27.92 8.54 -14.29
N GLU A 107 -27.64 7.73 -13.27
CA GLU A 107 -28.08 7.98 -11.89
C GLU A 107 -27.34 9.15 -11.23
N ILE A 108 -26.10 9.40 -11.65
CA ILE A 108 -25.27 10.53 -11.18
C ILE A 108 -24.62 11.24 -12.37
N ALA A 109 -24.17 12.47 -12.12
CA ALA A 109 -23.30 13.21 -13.02
C ALA A 109 -21.97 13.51 -12.33
N LEU A 110 -20.88 13.00 -12.90
CA LEU A 110 -19.52 13.30 -12.46
C LEU A 110 -19.02 14.62 -13.07
N PRO A 111 -18.11 15.34 -12.39
CA PRO A 111 -17.51 16.55 -12.93
C PRO A 111 -16.83 16.31 -14.28
N ALA A 112 -17.13 17.19 -15.25
CA ALA A 112 -16.51 17.15 -16.57
C ALA A 112 -15.13 17.79 -16.55
N LEU A 113 -14.09 16.98 -16.32
CA LEU A 113 -12.70 17.46 -16.19
C LEU A 113 -12.01 17.66 -17.55
N GLN A 114 -12.45 16.95 -18.58
CA GLN A 114 -11.90 17.07 -19.94
C GLN A 114 -12.95 16.68 -20.99
N PRO A 115 -12.89 17.27 -22.21
CA PRO A 115 -13.71 16.82 -23.33
C PRO A 115 -13.45 15.33 -23.61
N GLY A 116 -14.49 14.50 -23.51
CA GLY A 116 -14.34 13.05 -23.65
C GLY A 116 -14.15 12.58 -25.09
N SER A 117 -14.44 13.43 -26.07
CA SER A 117 -14.16 13.20 -27.48
C SER A 117 -14.22 14.50 -28.29
N SER A 118 -13.31 14.68 -29.24
CA SER A 118 -13.32 15.82 -30.17
C SER A 118 -14.48 15.79 -31.18
N ILE A 119 -15.09 14.61 -31.41
CA ILE A 119 -16.14 14.43 -32.43
C ILE A 119 -17.55 14.34 -31.85
N MET A 120 -17.69 14.09 -30.54
CA MET A 120 -18.99 13.96 -29.87
C MET A 120 -19.19 15.08 -28.84
N PRO A 121 -19.85 16.19 -29.22
CA PRO A 121 -20.18 17.28 -28.31
C PRO A 121 -20.94 16.77 -27.09
N GLY A 122 -20.48 17.12 -25.88
CA GLY A 122 -21.12 16.73 -24.62
C GLY A 122 -20.74 15.35 -24.09
N LYS A 123 -19.92 14.55 -24.79
CA LYS A 123 -19.38 13.31 -24.23
C LYS A 123 -18.34 13.62 -23.15
N VAL A 124 -18.54 13.09 -21.95
CA VAL A 124 -17.62 13.21 -20.80
C VAL A 124 -17.30 11.81 -20.30
N ASN A 125 -16.01 11.49 -20.16
CA ASN A 125 -15.58 10.18 -19.65
C ASN A 125 -15.26 10.26 -18.15
N PRO A 126 -15.52 9.20 -17.37
CA PRO A 126 -15.22 9.13 -15.93
C PRO A 126 -13.72 8.86 -15.68
N VAL A 127 -12.87 9.80 -16.11
CA VAL A 127 -11.41 9.61 -16.20
C VAL A 127 -10.70 9.41 -14.86
N ILE A 128 -11.24 9.96 -13.77
CA ILE A 128 -10.69 9.75 -12.42
C ILE A 128 -11.00 8.34 -11.91
N PRO A 129 -12.25 7.84 -11.97
CA PRO A 129 -12.52 6.42 -11.77
C PRO A 129 -11.72 5.48 -12.68
N GLU A 130 -11.50 5.82 -13.95
CA GLU A 130 -10.65 5.03 -14.87
C GLU A 130 -9.19 4.96 -14.40
N ALA A 131 -8.60 6.10 -14.05
CA ALA A 131 -7.24 6.16 -13.49
C ALA A 131 -7.14 5.38 -12.17
N THR A 132 -8.16 5.48 -11.32
CA THR A 132 -8.22 4.72 -10.07
C THR A 132 -8.24 3.21 -10.33
N ALA A 133 -9.03 2.76 -11.30
CA ALA A 133 -9.08 1.35 -11.68
C ALA A 133 -7.71 0.85 -12.17
N MET A 134 -7.02 1.62 -13.02
CA MET A 134 -5.67 1.27 -13.49
C MET A 134 -4.65 1.17 -12.34
N VAL A 135 -4.67 2.13 -11.40
CA VAL A 135 -3.83 2.08 -10.21
C VAL A 135 -4.13 0.87 -9.35
N CYS A 136 -5.40 0.55 -9.14
CA CYS A 136 -5.79 -0.59 -8.32
C CYS A 136 -5.32 -1.92 -8.94
N ALA A 137 -5.41 -2.06 -10.27
CA ALA A 137 -4.85 -3.21 -10.98
C ALA A 137 -3.31 -3.32 -10.80
N GLN A 138 -2.60 -2.20 -10.90
CA GLN A 138 -1.15 -2.15 -10.69
C GLN A 138 -0.75 -2.60 -9.27
N VAL A 139 -1.46 -2.11 -8.25
CA VAL A 139 -1.21 -2.47 -6.84
C VAL A 139 -1.46 -3.97 -6.59
N ILE A 140 -2.49 -4.55 -7.22
CA ILE A 140 -2.73 -6.00 -7.14
C ILE A 140 -1.55 -6.78 -7.76
N GLY A 141 -0.99 -6.29 -8.87
CA GLY A 141 0.21 -6.86 -9.47
C GLY A 141 1.45 -6.76 -8.57
N HIS A 142 1.65 -5.60 -7.93
CA HIS A 142 2.72 -5.38 -6.95
C HIS A 142 2.62 -6.37 -5.78
N ASP A 143 1.41 -6.64 -5.28
CA ASP A 143 1.20 -7.61 -4.21
C ASP A 143 1.65 -9.02 -4.59
N ALA A 144 1.36 -9.46 -5.83
CA ALA A 144 1.84 -10.73 -6.33
C ALA A 144 3.38 -10.79 -6.40
N THR A 145 4.04 -9.72 -6.84
CA THR A 145 5.51 -9.62 -6.83
C THR A 145 6.06 -9.67 -5.41
N ILE A 146 5.47 -8.93 -4.47
CA ILE A 146 5.90 -8.88 -3.07
C ILE A 146 5.72 -10.25 -2.39
N ALA A 147 4.63 -10.98 -2.68
CA ALA A 147 4.41 -12.31 -2.14
C ALA A 147 5.50 -13.30 -2.58
N ILE A 148 5.88 -13.31 -3.86
CA ILE A 148 6.96 -14.15 -4.38
C ILE A 148 8.31 -13.74 -3.74
N ALA A 149 8.58 -12.44 -3.68
CA ALA A 149 9.81 -11.92 -3.10
C ALA A 149 9.94 -12.21 -1.59
N GLY A 150 8.83 -12.10 -0.84
CA GLY A 150 8.79 -12.41 0.58
C GLY A 150 9.10 -13.87 0.88
N GLN A 151 8.56 -14.79 0.08
CA GLN A 151 8.86 -16.23 0.18
C GLN A 151 10.30 -16.58 -0.20
N SER A 152 10.98 -15.77 -1.00
CA SER A 152 12.32 -16.06 -1.54
C SER A 152 13.48 -16.00 -0.51
N GLY A 153 13.17 -15.86 0.80
CA GLY A 153 14.17 -15.91 1.86
C GLY A 153 14.93 -17.25 1.88
N SER A 154 16.25 -17.20 2.05
CA SER A 154 17.10 -18.38 2.15
C SER A 154 18.03 -18.28 3.35
N PHE A 155 17.88 -19.20 4.30
CA PHE A 155 18.63 -19.22 5.55
C PHE A 155 18.51 -17.89 6.34
N GLN A 156 19.60 -17.14 6.53
CA GLN A 156 19.64 -15.98 7.42
C GLN A 156 19.23 -14.65 6.74
N LEU A 157 18.97 -14.62 5.43
CA LEU A 157 18.70 -13.36 4.73
C LEU A 157 17.71 -13.52 3.57
N ASN A 158 16.77 -12.59 3.47
CA ASN A 158 16.03 -12.36 2.23
C ASN A 158 16.77 -11.32 1.37
N VAL A 159 17.13 -11.70 0.15
CA VAL A 159 17.90 -10.83 -0.78
C VAL A 159 17.02 -10.04 -1.75
N MET A 160 15.71 -10.24 -1.72
CA MET A 160 14.73 -9.56 -2.56
C MET A 160 14.22 -8.24 -1.93
N LEU A 161 14.87 -7.74 -0.89
CA LEU A 161 14.52 -6.48 -0.20
C LEU A 161 14.30 -5.29 -1.15
N PRO A 162 15.14 -5.05 -2.18
CA PRO A 162 14.94 -3.90 -3.06
C PRO A 162 13.63 -3.93 -3.83
N VAL A 163 13.25 -5.11 -4.36
CA VAL A 163 11.99 -5.25 -5.13
C VAL A 163 10.77 -5.18 -4.21
N ILE A 164 10.86 -5.68 -2.97
CA ILE A 164 9.81 -5.54 -1.96
C ILE A 164 9.58 -4.05 -1.63
N ALA A 165 10.65 -3.33 -1.28
CA ALA A 165 10.58 -1.93 -0.90
C ALA A 165 10.04 -1.05 -2.05
N TYR A 166 10.53 -1.26 -3.27
CA TYR A 166 10.06 -0.53 -4.44
C TYR A 166 8.55 -0.68 -4.66
N ASN A 167 8.07 -1.93 -4.72
CA ASN A 167 6.66 -2.21 -4.99
C ASN A 167 5.74 -1.74 -3.85
N LEU A 168 6.18 -1.81 -2.59
CA LEU A 168 5.42 -1.28 -1.45
C LEU A 168 5.28 0.24 -1.50
N LEU A 169 6.39 0.95 -1.66
CA LEU A 169 6.41 2.41 -1.70
C LEU A 169 5.64 2.94 -2.90
N GLU A 170 5.80 2.30 -4.06
CA GLU A 170 5.05 2.67 -5.27
C GLU A 170 3.55 2.42 -5.10
N SER A 171 3.15 1.30 -4.50
CA SER A 171 1.74 1.03 -4.20
C SER A 171 1.13 2.08 -3.28
N ALA A 172 1.83 2.43 -2.20
CA ALA A 172 1.39 3.47 -1.26
C ALA A 172 1.25 4.83 -1.96
N ARG A 173 2.23 5.20 -2.78
CA ARG A 173 2.23 6.45 -3.55
C ARG A 173 1.08 6.53 -4.55
N LEU A 174 0.87 5.48 -5.34
CA LEU A 174 -0.19 5.43 -6.34
C LEU A 174 -1.58 5.49 -5.69
N LEU A 175 -1.80 4.69 -4.63
CA LEU A 175 -3.07 4.69 -3.88
C LEU A 175 -3.35 6.04 -3.24
N ALA A 176 -2.35 6.66 -2.59
CA ALA A 176 -2.50 7.98 -1.99
C ALA A 176 -2.87 9.05 -3.01
N ASN A 177 -2.32 8.97 -4.24
CA ASN A 177 -2.64 9.91 -5.30
C ASN A 177 -4.09 9.76 -5.76
N VAL A 178 -4.56 8.54 -6.06
CA VAL A 178 -5.94 8.36 -6.54
C VAL A 178 -6.98 8.56 -5.44
N ALA A 179 -6.66 8.26 -4.17
CA ALA A 179 -7.56 8.51 -3.04
C ALA A 179 -7.80 10.00 -2.77
N ARG A 180 -6.91 10.90 -3.20
CA ARG A 180 -7.12 12.35 -3.14
C ARG A 180 -7.93 12.89 -4.33
N LEU A 181 -7.93 12.15 -5.44
CA LEU A 181 -8.57 12.58 -6.70
C LEU A 181 -10.01 12.07 -6.82
N LEU A 182 -10.26 10.82 -6.41
CA LEU A 182 -11.56 10.13 -6.51
C LEU A 182 -12.57 10.69 -5.50
#